data_AF-A0A0D0D708-F1
#
_entry.id   AF-A0A0D0D708-F1
#
_cell.length_a   1.000
_cell.length_b   1.000
_cell.length_c   1.000
_cell.angle_alpha   90.00
_cell.angle_beta   90.00
_cell.angle_gamma   90.00
#
_symmetry.space_group_name_H-M   'P 1'
#
loop_
_entity.id
_entity.type
_entity.pdbx_description
1 polymer ?
#
loop_
_entity_poly.entity_id
_entity_poly.type
_entity_poly.pdbx_seq_one_letter_code
_entity_poly.pdbx_strand_id
1 'polypeptide(L)'
;HENIDVFDLLQGSSSEYTDNLKKIVSIHNQTQWDKMKMEIDLIKPPLILGLDPTCSLEVPLCMTMDIMHLARNLSDLFISLWHGTIDIRPRNDRASWDWAVLKSNEAWTAHGKDVEHAGSHLPGSYDCKPHNITKKLNTQYKTWEFQLYTFSITPILLCGVLPSEY
;
A
#
# COMPACT_ATOMS: atom_id res chain seq x y z
N HIS A 1 -8.58 22.64 -6.16
CA HIS A 1 -9.06 21.87 -5.00
C HIS A 1 -8.88 22.73 -3.79
N GLU A 2 -9.92 22.88 -2.96
CA GLU A 2 -9.80 23.55 -1.66
C GLU A 2 -8.81 22.76 -0.79
N ASN A 3 -7.89 23.47 -0.15
CA ASN A 3 -6.93 22.85 0.76
C ASN A 3 -7.71 22.28 1.95
N ILE A 4 -7.74 20.96 2.05
CA ILE A 4 -8.26 20.26 3.23
C ILE A 4 -7.18 20.40 4.31
N ASP A 5 -7.55 20.99 5.45
CA ASP A 5 -6.67 21.02 6.61
C ASP A 5 -6.53 19.61 7.17
N VAL A 6 -5.30 19.08 7.16
CA VAL A 6 -4.98 17.73 7.64
C VAL A 6 -5.25 17.61 9.15
N PHE A 7 -5.27 18.74 9.87
CA PHE A 7 -5.58 18.79 11.30
C PHE A 7 -7.08 18.90 11.60
N ASP A 8 -7.90 19.16 10.57
CA ASP A 8 -9.36 19.27 10.68
C ASP A 8 -10.07 18.17 9.85
N LEU A 9 -9.44 16.98 9.80
CA LEU A 9 -10.07 15.81 9.22
C LEU A 9 -11.18 15.31 10.14
N LEU A 10 -12.39 15.15 9.58
CA LEU A 10 -13.51 14.54 10.27
C LEU A 10 -13.07 13.18 10.84
N GLN A 11 -13.06 13.07 12.16
CA GLN A 11 -12.82 11.81 12.83
C GLN A 11 -13.97 10.86 12.45
N GLY A 12 -13.66 9.69 11.89
CA GLY A 12 -14.67 8.70 11.52
C GLY A 12 -15.51 8.36 12.74
N SER A 13 -16.74 8.90 12.81
CA SER A 13 -17.57 8.73 13.99
C SER A 13 -18.04 7.28 14.08
N SER A 14 -17.88 6.66 15.25
CA SER A 14 -18.34 5.27 15.46
C SER A 14 -19.84 5.12 15.16
N SER A 15 -20.63 6.18 15.36
CA SER A 15 -22.06 6.23 15.04
C SER A 15 -22.34 6.06 13.54
N GLU A 16 -21.64 6.80 12.67
CA GLU A 16 -21.86 6.72 11.23
C GLU A 16 -21.46 5.34 10.67
N TYR A 17 -20.35 4.80 11.16
CA TYR A 17 -19.91 3.46 10.83
C TYR A 17 -20.93 2.40 11.27
N THR A 18 -21.46 2.51 12.49
CA THR A 18 -22.48 1.60 13.04
C THR A 18 -23.78 1.67 12.24
N ASP A 19 -24.20 2.86 11.81
CA ASP A 19 -25.41 3.01 11.00
C ASP A 19 -25.23 2.46 9.59
N ASN A 20 -24.04 2.59 8.99
CA ASN A 20 -23.72 1.96 7.72
C ASN A 20 -23.68 0.43 7.82
N LEU A 21 -23.20 -0.13 8.94
CA LEU A 21 -23.28 -1.56 9.21
C LEU A 21 -24.72 -2.07 9.29
N LYS A 22 -25.60 -1.36 10.01
CA LYS A 22 -27.03 -1.73 10.10
C LYS A 22 -27.68 -1.75 8.72
N LYS A 23 -27.36 -0.77 7.87
CA LYS A 23 -27.85 -0.74 6.48
C LYS A 23 -27.42 -2.00 5.74
N ILE A 24 -26.14 -2.39 5.76
CA ILE A 24 -25.65 -3.60 5.06
C ILE A 24 -26.32 -4.87 5.55
N VAL A 25 -26.43 -5.05 6.87
CA VAL A 25 -27.03 -6.26 7.46
C VAL A 25 -28.51 -6.38 7.11
N SER A 26 -29.19 -5.25 6.84
CA SER A 26 -30.60 -5.24 6.45
C SER A 26 -30.87 -5.53 4.97
N ILE A 27 -29.85 -5.59 4.11
CA ILE A 27 -30.02 -5.83 2.67
C ILE A 27 -30.21 -7.33 2.40
N HIS A 28 -31.26 -7.66 1.66
CA HIS A 28 -31.56 -9.05 1.26
C HIS A 28 -31.54 -9.25 -0.27
N ASN A 29 -31.19 -8.22 -1.04
CA ASN A 29 -31.16 -8.23 -2.52
C ASN A 29 -29.76 -7.92 -3.05
N GLN A 30 -29.24 -8.76 -3.94
CA GLN A 30 -27.92 -8.62 -4.54
C GLN A 30 -27.71 -7.28 -5.26
N THR A 31 -28.68 -6.78 -6.02
CA THR A 31 -28.56 -5.51 -6.75
C THR A 31 -28.47 -4.31 -5.81
N GLN A 32 -29.21 -4.36 -4.70
CA GLN A 32 -29.14 -3.32 -3.66
C GLN A 32 -27.82 -3.40 -2.89
N TRP A 33 -27.32 -4.62 -2.68
CA TRP A 33 -26.03 -4.86 -2.03
C TRP A 33 -24.87 -4.30 -2.87
N ASP A 34 -24.84 -4.56 -4.17
CA ASP A 34 -23.78 -4.05 -5.07
C ASP A 34 -23.78 -2.52 -5.12
N LYS A 35 -24.97 -1.90 -5.15
CA LYS A 35 -25.12 -0.45 -5.12
C LYS A 35 -24.65 0.15 -3.79
N MET A 36 -25.10 -0.40 -2.66
CA MET A 36 -24.69 0.12 -1.34
C MET A 36 -23.20 -0.07 -1.11
N LYS A 37 -22.62 -1.23 -1.48
CA LYS A 37 -21.18 -1.45 -1.34
C LYS A 37 -20.33 -0.36 -2.01
N MET A 38 -20.74 0.18 -3.16
CA MET A 38 -20.07 1.33 -3.78
C MET A 38 -20.23 2.64 -3.00
N GLU A 39 -21.38 2.87 -2.37
CA GLU A 39 -21.69 4.13 -1.67
C GLU A 39 -21.04 4.22 -0.28
N ILE A 40 -20.98 3.12 0.47
CA ILE A 40 -20.46 3.09 1.86
C ILE A 40 -19.10 2.40 2.00
N ASP A 41 -18.52 1.91 0.89
CA ASP A 41 -17.23 1.24 0.81
C ASP A 41 -17.00 0.14 1.87
N LEU A 42 -18.08 -0.56 2.23
CA LEU A 42 -18.07 -1.62 3.24
C LEU A 42 -18.69 -2.89 2.66
N ILE A 43 -17.95 -3.99 2.75
CA ILE A 43 -18.28 -5.24 2.07
C ILE A 43 -18.92 -6.25 3.03
N LYS A 44 -18.51 -6.22 4.30
CA LYS A 44 -18.96 -7.19 5.31
C LYS A 44 -18.73 -6.63 6.72
N PRO A 45 -19.58 -6.99 7.70
CA PRO A 45 -19.28 -6.78 9.11
C PRO A 45 -17.93 -7.43 9.49
N PRO A 46 -17.00 -6.67 10.08
CA PRO A 46 -15.71 -7.19 10.51
C PRO A 46 -15.89 -8.14 11.71
N LEU A 47 -15.03 -9.16 11.81
CA LEU A 47 -15.05 -10.11 12.94
C LEU A 47 -14.86 -9.44 14.30
N ILE A 48 -14.19 -8.29 14.32
CA ILE A 48 -13.89 -7.53 15.54
C ILE A 48 -15.15 -7.02 16.26
N LEU A 49 -16.31 -6.95 15.57
CA LEU A 49 -17.61 -6.65 16.21
C LEU A 49 -18.04 -7.71 17.22
N GLY A 50 -17.44 -8.91 17.19
CA GLY A 50 -17.70 -9.97 18.16
C GLY A 50 -16.87 -9.83 19.46
N LEU A 51 -15.97 -8.86 19.55
CA LEU A 51 -15.21 -8.59 20.77
C LEU A 51 -16.09 -7.88 21.82
N ASP A 52 -15.75 -8.08 23.09
CA ASP A 52 -16.39 -7.37 24.20
C ASP A 52 -16.12 -5.86 24.08
N PRO A 53 -17.15 -5.00 23.97
CA PRO A 53 -16.98 -3.55 23.86
C PRO A 53 -16.32 -2.92 25.10
N THR A 54 -16.39 -3.56 26.26
CA THR A 54 -15.76 -3.07 27.49
C THR A 54 -14.26 -3.33 27.53
N CYS A 55 -13.79 -4.26 26.69
CA CYS A 55 -12.39 -4.67 26.60
C CYS A 55 -11.74 -4.32 25.25
N SER A 56 -12.41 -3.53 24.40
CA SER A 56 -11.92 -3.14 23.08
C SER A 56 -12.29 -1.70 22.73
N LEU A 57 -11.52 -1.07 21.84
CA LEU A 57 -11.89 0.23 21.28
C LEU A 57 -13.10 0.06 20.33
N GLU A 58 -13.94 1.09 20.22
CA GLU A 58 -15.08 1.06 19.30
C GLU A 58 -14.63 0.96 17.83
N VAL A 59 -15.46 0.41 16.94
CA VAL A 59 -15.15 0.41 15.50
C VAL A 59 -15.46 1.80 14.92
N PRO A 60 -14.59 2.40 14.09
CA PRO A 60 -13.37 1.85 13.50
C PRO A 60 -12.06 2.07 14.29
N LEU A 61 -12.11 2.61 15.50
CA LEU A 61 -10.90 2.90 16.30
C LEU A 61 -10.09 1.65 16.67
N CYS A 62 -10.72 0.49 16.83
CA CYS A 62 -10.03 -0.79 17.00
C CYS A 62 -9.51 -1.39 15.68
N MET A 63 -9.87 -0.82 14.53
CA MET A 63 -9.32 -1.24 13.25
C MET A 63 -7.98 -0.57 13.05
N THR A 64 -6.92 -1.38 13.06
CA THR A 64 -5.64 -0.94 12.53
C THR A 64 -5.78 -0.69 11.03
N MET A 65 -5.16 0.38 10.54
CA MET A 65 -5.04 0.65 9.11
C MET A 65 -4.55 -0.61 8.38
N ASP A 66 -5.05 -0.86 7.17
CA ASP A 66 -4.57 -1.98 6.33
C ASP A 66 -3.18 -1.64 5.77
N ILE A 67 -2.18 -1.64 6.66
CA ILE A 67 -0.78 -1.35 6.37
C ILE A 67 -0.25 -2.35 5.35
N MET A 68 -0.82 -3.55 5.29
CA MET A 68 -0.47 -4.57 4.31
C MET A 68 -0.83 -4.11 2.89
N HIS A 69 -2.06 -3.67 2.64
CA HIS A 69 -2.49 -3.21 1.31
C HIS A 69 -1.84 -1.87 0.95
N LEU A 70 -1.70 -0.97 1.92
CA LEU A 70 -1.00 0.30 1.73
C LEU A 70 0.44 0.09 1.26
N ALA A 71 1.19 -0.79 1.92
CA ALA A 71 2.58 -1.06 1.56
C ALA A 71 2.70 -1.55 0.12
N ARG A 72 1.86 -2.52 -0.27
CA ARG A 72 1.85 -3.04 -1.64
C ARG A 72 1.53 -1.96 -2.67
N ASN A 73 0.46 -1.18 -2.47
CA ASN A 73 0.05 -0.13 -3.40
C ASN A 73 1.14 0.94 -3.56
N LEU A 74 1.79 1.31 -2.45
CA LEU A 74 2.87 2.28 -2.46
C LEU A 74 4.13 1.72 -3.15
N SER A 75 4.46 0.44 -2.90
CA SER A 75 5.54 -0.25 -3.61
C SER A 75 5.29 -0.26 -5.12
N ASP A 76 4.09 -0.66 -5.56
CA ASP A 76 3.73 -0.72 -6.98
C ASP A 76 3.85 0.66 -7.63
N LEU A 77 3.38 1.71 -6.95
CA LEU A 77 3.51 3.09 -7.41
C LEU A 77 4.98 3.51 -7.54
N PHE A 78 5.79 3.35 -6.49
CA PHE A 78 7.20 3.75 -6.54
C PHE A 78 8.02 2.97 -7.55
N ILE A 79 7.79 1.66 -7.66
CA ILE A 79 8.43 0.83 -8.69
C ILE A 79 8.04 1.35 -10.07
N SER A 80 6.78 1.71 -10.30
CA SER A 80 6.35 2.25 -11.59
C SER A 80 6.99 3.61 -11.93
N LEU A 81 7.30 4.42 -10.90
CA LEU A 81 8.01 5.69 -11.06
C LEU A 81 9.49 5.46 -11.37
N TRP A 82 10.20 4.68 -10.55
CA TRP A 82 11.63 4.42 -10.71
C TRP A 82 11.95 3.61 -11.98
N HIS A 83 11.06 2.70 -12.38
CA HIS A 83 11.18 1.94 -13.62
C HIS A 83 10.67 2.74 -14.84
N GLY A 84 9.98 3.86 -14.63
CA GLY A 84 9.38 4.66 -15.70
C GLY A 84 8.28 3.92 -16.48
N THR A 85 7.51 3.05 -15.81
CA THR A 85 6.41 2.30 -16.40
C THR A 85 5.04 2.91 -16.12
N ILE A 86 4.96 3.90 -15.22
CA ILE A 86 3.71 4.62 -14.93
C ILE A 86 3.12 5.24 -16.21
N ASP A 87 1.79 5.26 -16.30
CA ASP A 87 1.07 5.77 -17.47
C ASP A 87 1.33 7.26 -17.71
N ILE A 88 1.65 7.59 -18.96
CA ILE A 88 1.91 8.96 -19.40
C ILE A 88 0.60 9.68 -19.70
N ARG A 89 0.43 10.89 -19.15
CA ARG A 89 -0.51 11.88 -19.72
C ARG A 89 0.10 12.55 -20.96
N PRO A 90 -0.70 12.95 -21.98
CA PRO A 90 -0.22 13.35 -23.32
C PRO A 90 0.87 14.45 -23.44
N ARG A 91 1.24 15.12 -22.35
CA ARG A 91 2.28 16.18 -22.30
C ARG A 91 3.53 15.82 -21.50
N ASN A 92 3.60 14.63 -20.91
CA ASN A 92 4.78 14.20 -20.15
C ASN A 92 5.71 13.35 -21.02
N ASP A 93 6.98 13.75 -21.08
CA ASP A 93 8.03 12.96 -21.73
C ASP A 93 8.71 12.05 -20.69
N ARG A 94 8.78 10.75 -20.98
CA ARG A 94 9.48 9.76 -20.15
C ARG A 94 11.00 9.90 -20.16
N ALA A 95 11.55 10.64 -21.12
CA ALA A 95 12.99 10.91 -21.19
C ALA A 95 13.44 11.96 -20.17
N SER A 96 12.53 12.81 -19.68
CA SER A 96 12.86 13.87 -18.73
C SER A 96 12.78 13.43 -17.26
N TRP A 97 12.49 12.17 -16.98
CA TRP A 97 12.36 11.66 -15.61
C TRP A 97 13.72 11.22 -15.09
N ASP A 98 14.39 12.13 -14.39
CA ASP A 98 15.64 11.88 -13.69
C ASP A 98 15.47 10.93 -12.49
N TRP A 99 14.29 10.90 -11.87
CA TRP A 99 13.92 9.92 -10.84
C TRP A 99 13.71 8.50 -11.37
N ALA A 100 13.60 8.29 -12.69
CA ALA A 100 13.42 6.97 -13.30
C ALA A 100 14.75 6.18 -13.38
N VAL A 101 15.43 6.06 -12.25
CA VAL A 101 16.80 5.52 -12.14
C VAL A 101 16.91 4.01 -12.45
N LEU A 102 15.78 3.29 -12.44
CA LEU A 102 15.70 1.87 -12.74
C LEU A 102 15.07 1.60 -14.13
N LYS A 103 15.01 2.60 -15.00
CA LYS A 103 14.38 2.50 -16.33
C LYS A 103 15.05 1.48 -17.25
N SER A 104 16.36 1.27 -17.13
CA SER A 104 17.07 0.27 -17.95
C SER A 104 16.89 -1.12 -17.35
N ASN A 105 16.73 -2.13 -18.22
CA ASN A 105 16.64 -3.53 -17.78
C ASN A 105 17.87 -3.97 -16.98
N GLU A 106 19.04 -3.40 -17.29
CA GLU A 106 20.29 -3.65 -16.59
C GLU A 106 20.25 -3.10 -15.16
N ALA A 107 19.85 -1.84 -14.98
CA ALA A 107 19.70 -1.21 -13.66
C ALA A 107 18.63 -1.91 -12.82
N TRP A 108 17.48 -2.25 -13.43
CA TRP A 108 16.44 -3.01 -12.75
C TRP A 108 16.91 -4.39 -12.28
N THR A 109 17.60 -5.12 -13.17
CA THR A 109 18.13 -6.46 -12.84
C THR A 109 19.20 -6.40 -11.75
N ALA A 110 20.07 -5.37 -11.78
CA ALA A 110 21.07 -5.13 -10.74
C ALA A 110 20.39 -4.84 -9.39
N HIS A 111 19.42 -3.92 -9.36
CA HIS A 111 18.66 -3.58 -8.17
C HIS A 111 18.02 -4.80 -7.52
N GLY A 112 17.40 -5.69 -8.30
CA GLY A 112 16.80 -6.90 -7.73
C GLY A 112 17.81 -7.87 -7.10
N LYS A 113 19.04 -7.93 -7.61
CA LYS A 113 20.13 -8.70 -6.96
C LYS A 113 20.58 -8.03 -5.67
N ASP A 114 20.68 -6.70 -5.66
CA ASP A 114 21.05 -5.96 -4.46
C ASP A 114 20.01 -6.10 -3.35
N VAL A 115 18.72 -6.13 -3.70
CA VAL A 115 17.62 -6.44 -2.75
C VAL A 115 17.78 -7.84 -2.15
N GLU A 116 18.07 -8.85 -2.98
CA GLU A 116 18.28 -10.24 -2.54
C GLU A 116 19.50 -10.35 -1.61
N HIS A 117 20.60 -9.67 -1.94
CA HIS A 117 21.81 -9.62 -1.12
C HIS A 117 21.60 -8.86 0.19
N ALA A 118 20.86 -7.75 0.17
CA ALA A 118 20.53 -6.95 1.35
C ALA A 118 19.80 -7.77 2.42
N GLY A 119 19.05 -8.80 2.01
CA GLY A 119 18.41 -9.74 2.92
C GLY A 119 19.36 -10.45 3.88
N SER A 120 20.66 -10.58 3.55
CA SER A 120 21.67 -11.15 4.47
C SER A 120 22.03 -10.23 5.64
N HIS A 121 21.74 -8.93 5.51
CA HIS A 121 22.01 -7.90 6.51
C HIS A 121 20.77 -7.56 7.36
N LEU A 122 19.62 -8.18 7.08
CA LEU A 122 18.42 -7.99 7.88
C LEU A 122 18.51 -8.76 9.21
N PRO A 123 18.02 -8.19 10.31
CA PRO A 123 17.89 -8.90 11.58
C PRO A 123 17.08 -10.19 11.43
N GLY A 124 17.45 -11.22 12.18
CA GLY A 124 16.73 -12.51 12.18
C GLY A 124 15.25 -12.40 12.60
N SER A 125 14.84 -11.30 13.24
CA SER A 125 13.45 -11.03 13.62
C SER A 125 12.47 -10.89 12.46
N TYR A 126 12.96 -10.76 11.22
CA TYR A 126 12.11 -10.68 10.03
C TYR A 126 11.74 -12.05 9.44
N ASP A 127 12.17 -13.15 10.08
CA ASP A 127 11.90 -14.57 9.78
C ASP A 127 12.27 -15.08 8.37
N CYS A 128 12.29 -14.21 7.35
CA CYS A 128 12.48 -14.53 5.95
C CYS A 128 13.27 -13.41 5.26
N LYS A 129 14.18 -13.81 4.36
CA LYS A 129 14.91 -12.87 3.50
C LYS A 129 14.04 -12.49 2.30
N PRO A 130 13.96 -11.21 1.91
CA PRO A 130 13.23 -10.80 0.72
C PRO A 130 13.88 -11.39 -0.52
N HIS A 131 13.05 -11.85 -1.45
CA HIS A 131 13.55 -12.38 -2.72
C HIS A 131 13.91 -11.25 -3.69
N ASN A 132 14.60 -11.64 -4.76
CA ASN A 132 14.82 -10.80 -5.91
C ASN A 132 13.50 -10.33 -6.53
N ILE A 133 13.22 -9.03 -6.41
CA ILE A 133 11.95 -8.44 -6.82
C ILE A 133 11.71 -8.55 -8.34
N THR A 134 12.77 -8.49 -9.15
CA THR A 134 12.65 -8.56 -10.62
C THR A 134 12.17 -9.92 -11.11
N LYS A 135 12.46 -11.01 -10.38
CA LYS A 135 12.11 -12.38 -10.74
C LYS A 135 10.71 -12.79 -10.27
N LYS A 136 10.17 -12.10 -9.25
CA LYS A 136 8.93 -12.51 -8.56
C LYS A 136 7.78 -11.51 -8.65
N LEU A 137 7.99 -10.33 -9.24
CA LEU A 137 6.95 -9.29 -9.35
C LEU A 137 5.63 -9.81 -9.92
N ASN A 138 5.70 -10.65 -10.97
CA ASN A 138 4.52 -11.14 -11.69
C ASN A 138 3.93 -12.45 -11.14
N THR A 139 4.60 -13.12 -10.22
CA THR A 139 4.23 -14.48 -9.84
C THR A 139 3.86 -14.65 -8.37
N GLN A 140 4.44 -13.90 -7.41
CA GLN A 140 4.12 -14.07 -5.98
C GLN A 140 4.94 -13.19 -4.99
N TYR A 141 5.31 -11.95 -5.31
CA TYR A 141 5.97 -11.10 -4.31
C TYR A 141 5.01 -10.81 -3.14
N LYS A 142 5.37 -11.26 -1.93
CA LYS A 142 4.44 -11.23 -0.78
C LYS A 142 4.36 -9.83 -0.19
N THR A 143 3.24 -9.52 0.46
CA THR A 143 3.02 -8.20 1.07
C THR A 143 4.08 -7.81 2.10
N TRP A 144 4.58 -8.76 2.89
CA TRP A 144 5.67 -8.48 3.85
C TRP A 144 7.01 -8.21 3.13
N GLU A 145 7.24 -8.83 1.97
CA GLU A 145 8.43 -8.55 1.15
C GLU A 145 8.35 -7.12 0.59
N PHE A 146 7.16 -6.69 0.16
CA PHE A 146 6.93 -5.29 -0.25
C PHE A 146 7.15 -4.30 0.89
N GLN A 147 6.71 -4.62 2.10
CA GLN A 147 6.98 -3.78 3.28
C GLN A 147 8.48 -3.61 3.54
N LEU A 148 9.24 -4.71 3.56
CA LEU A 148 10.69 -4.66 3.74
C LEU A 148 11.40 -3.96 2.59
N TYR A 149 10.98 -4.25 1.36
CA TYR A 149 11.53 -3.64 0.16
C TYR A 149 11.34 -2.12 0.22
N THR A 150 10.11 -1.62 0.41
CA THR A 150 9.80 -0.19 0.32
C THR A 150 10.31 0.60 1.52
N PHE A 151 10.16 0.09 2.74
CA PHE A 151 10.45 0.89 3.93
C PHE A 151 11.83 0.68 4.53
N SER A 152 12.50 -0.44 4.21
CA SER A 152 13.81 -0.76 4.82
C SER A 152 14.94 -0.77 3.79
N ILE A 153 14.78 -1.52 2.70
CA ILE A 153 15.89 -1.80 1.77
C ILE A 153 16.06 -0.68 0.74
N THR A 154 14.97 -0.31 0.06
CA THR A 154 15.04 0.60 -1.09
C THR A 154 15.54 2.00 -0.74
N PRO A 155 15.17 2.61 0.42
CA PRO A 155 15.73 3.90 0.81
C PRO A 155 17.26 3.88 0.91
N ILE A 156 17.84 2.75 1.32
CA ILE A 156 19.29 2.58 1.44
C ILE A 156 19.89 2.35 0.05
N LEU A 157 19.31 1.46 -0.75
CA LEU A 157 19.84 1.12 -2.08
C LEU A 157 19.76 2.27 -3.08
N LEU A 158 18.75 3.15 -2.94
CA LEU A 158 18.58 4.31 -3.82
C LEU A 158 19.24 5.58 -3.27
N CYS A 159 19.81 5.54 -2.06
CA CYS A 159 20.55 6.66 -1.50
C CYS A 159 21.79 6.96 -2.35
N GLY A 160 21.87 8.17 -2.90
CA GLY A 160 22.94 8.58 -3.82
C GLY A 160 22.77 8.07 -5.26
N VAL A 161 21.73 7.26 -5.53
CA VAL A 161 21.32 6.89 -6.90
C VAL A 161 20.20 7.81 -7.39
N LEU A 162 19.23 8.11 -6.53
CA LEU A 162 18.23 9.14 -6.79
C LEU A 162 18.88 10.53 -6.77
N PRO A 163 18.43 11.46 -7.64
CA PRO A 163 18.87 12.86 -7.58
C PRO A 163 18.57 13.46 -6.19
N SER A 164 19.45 14.36 -5.72
CA SER A 164 19.32 14.98 -4.39
C SER A 164 18.10 15.88 -4.20
N GLU A 165 17.36 16.14 -5.28
CA GLU A 165 16.14 16.96 -5.28
C GLU A 165 14.92 16.20 -4.73
N TYR A 166 15.04 14.87 -4.52
CA TYR A 166 13.95 13.97 -4.12
C TYR A 166 14.22 13.26 -2.79
#